data_AF-A0A948N6P2-F1
#
_entry.id   AF-A0A948N6P2-F1
#
_cell.length_a   1.000
_cell.length_b   1.000
_cell.length_c   1.000
_cell.angle_alpha   90.00
_cell.angle_beta   90.00
_cell.angle_gamma   90.00
#
_symmetry.space_group_name_H-M   'P 1'
#
loop_
_entity.id
_entity.type
_entity.pdbx_description
1 polymer ?
#
loop_
_entity_poly.entity_id
_entity_poly.type
_entity_poly.pdbx_seq_one_letter_code
_entity_poly.pdbx_strand_id
1 'polypeptide(L)'
;MAFKLFTTNYRFLCTLTCIALLTACQNVLDSTITLDSDFEKNSSRYELKKPAWQFTEKAYQQQLGPFSIASTQVSWQNTTQSSPGLMSSGIPGQQQQPKSLFNFILDDLTDNQSDFVKQMEETGKRDFAFDVNFAGQTLVQTHCRIMYLNAVTEFRNSENSEQVVSTDQQREHSYLGCSLNTTSQNWQLVVETKHNAQARMQLRSDRQSVQINAVTDRLELINNQWVQGPGWGRQITGVIISANQLQQAALAFEGKVPRLWVHQQATDADQALMIAATYSLLMYDWLDKEWR
;
A
#
# COMPACT_ATOMS: atom_id res chain seq x y z
N MET A 1 8.61 -20.78 65.19
CA MET A 1 9.64 -20.33 64.21
C MET A 1 9.38 -20.99 62.85
N ALA A 2 8.42 -20.51 62.04
CA ALA A 2 8.11 -21.17 60.76
C ALA A 2 7.45 -20.24 59.72
N PHE A 3 7.85 -18.96 59.64
CA PHE A 3 7.22 -18.01 58.70
C PHE A 3 8.20 -17.10 57.94
N LYS A 4 9.51 -17.40 57.96
CA LYS A 4 10.54 -16.62 57.24
C LYS A 4 11.17 -17.32 56.03
N LEU A 5 10.73 -18.53 55.66
CA LEU A 5 11.31 -19.29 54.55
C LEU A 5 10.54 -19.21 53.23
N PHE A 6 9.30 -18.67 53.21
CA PHE A 6 8.46 -18.67 51.99
C PHE A 6 8.58 -17.42 51.11
N THR A 7 9.09 -16.30 51.62
CA THR A 7 9.20 -15.06 50.83
C THR A 7 10.44 -15.00 49.94
N THR A 8 11.46 -15.81 50.22
CA THR A 8 12.72 -15.86 49.45
C THR A 8 12.56 -16.61 48.12
N ASN A 9 11.69 -17.63 48.07
CA ASN A 9 11.49 -18.45 46.88
C ASN A 9 10.73 -17.73 45.76
N TYR A 10 9.79 -16.84 46.09
CA TYR A 10 8.99 -16.14 45.07
C TYR A 10 9.82 -15.10 44.30
N ARG A 11 10.73 -14.41 44.98
CA ARG A 11 11.65 -13.45 44.35
C ARG A 11 12.63 -14.13 43.40
N PHE A 12 13.13 -15.31 43.78
CA PHE A 12 14.03 -16.11 42.95
C PHE A 12 13.32 -16.71 41.72
N LEU A 13 12.09 -17.20 41.90
CA LEU A 13 11.29 -17.72 40.79
C LEU A 13 10.96 -16.62 39.78
N CYS A 14 10.53 -15.43 40.25
CA CYS A 14 10.27 -14.27 39.39
C CYS A 14 11.53 -13.79 38.64
N THR A 15 12.71 -13.83 39.27
CA THR A 15 13.95 -13.43 38.57
C THR A 15 14.34 -14.45 37.51
N LEU A 16 14.17 -15.75 37.77
CA LEU A 16 14.42 -16.80 36.78
C LEU A 16 13.43 -16.72 35.60
N THR A 17 12.14 -16.47 35.82
CA THR A 17 11.19 -16.25 34.72
C THR A 17 11.50 -14.96 33.96
N CYS A 18 11.87 -13.86 34.62
CA CYS A 18 12.28 -12.64 33.93
C CYS A 18 13.54 -12.84 33.08
N ILE A 19 14.56 -13.58 33.56
CA ILE A 19 15.78 -13.88 32.80
C ILE A 19 15.48 -14.81 31.60
N ALA A 20 14.59 -15.79 31.77
CA ALA A 20 14.14 -16.65 30.68
C ALA A 20 13.32 -15.87 29.63
N LEU A 21 12.54 -14.88 30.05
CA LEU A 21 11.80 -13.99 29.13
C LEU A 21 12.72 -12.97 28.43
N LEU A 22 13.80 -12.53 29.07
CA LEU A 22 14.79 -11.61 28.49
C LEU A 22 15.74 -12.29 27.48
N THR A 23 15.92 -13.61 27.56
CA THR A 23 16.74 -14.38 26.60
C THR A 23 15.97 -14.80 25.35
N ALA A 24 14.66 -14.54 25.28
CA ALA A 24 13.81 -14.85 24.13
C ALA A 24 13.79 -13.78 23.03
N CYS A 25 14.54 -12.67 23.18
CA CYS A 25 14.71 -11.69 22.12
C CYS A 25 15.64 -12.24 21.03
N GLN A 26 15.08 -12.95 20.06
CA GLN A 26 15.80 -13.31 18.85
C GLN A 26 16.00 -12.05 17.99
N ASN A 27 17.24 -11.75 17.62
CA ASN A 27 17.54 -10.62 16.75
C ASN A 27 17.19 -10.99 15.30
N VAL A 28 16.11 -10.41 14.79
CA VAL A 28 15.77 -10.49 13.36
C VAL A 28 16.74 -9.62 12.57
N LEU A 29 17.53 -10.25 11.69
CA LEU A 29 18.56 -9.58 10.90
C LEU A 29 17.98 -8.94 9.63
N ASP A 30 16.95 -9.56 9.06
CA ASP A 30 16.29 -9.14 7.83
C ASP A 30 14.90 -9.79 7.71
N SER A 31 14.05 -9.27 6.82
CA SER A 31 12.76 -9.89 6.48
C SER A 31 12.40 -9.77 5.01
N THR A 32 11.66 -10.74 4.49
CA THR A 32 11.24 -10.79 3.08
C THR A 32 9.94 -11.57 2.89
N ILE A 33 9.51 -11.70 1.64
CA ILE A 33 8.33 -12.51 1.27
C ILE A 33 8.78 -13.82 0.61
N THR A 34 7.93 -14.85 0.69
CA THR A 34 8.14 -16.09 -0.05
C THR A 34 7.87 -15.85 -1.53
N LEU A 35 8.82 -16.25 -2.40
CA LEU A 35 8.69 -16.18 -3.84
C LEU A 35 8.69 -17.57 -4.45
N ASP A 36 8.15 -17.69 -5.67
CA ASP A 36 8.36 -18.90 -6.46
C ASP A 36 9.86 -19.04 -6.81
N SER A 37 10.40 -20.24 -6.65
CA SER A 37 11.84 -20.46 -6.80
C SER A 37 12.35 -20.25 -8.22
N ASP A 38 11.51 -20.53 -9.22
CA ASP A 38 11.88 -20.34 -10.62
C ASP A 38 11.77 -18.87 -11.00
N PHE A 39 10.75 -18.16 -10.48
CA PHE A 39 10.67 -16.71 -10.61
C PHE A 39 11.88 -16.02 -9.97
N GLU A 40 12.25 -16.37 -8.74
CA GLU A 40 13.37 -15.72 -8.04
C GLU A 40 14.70 -15.88 -8.79
N LYS A 41 14.97 -17.07 -9.36
CA LYS A 41 16.17 -17.33 -10.17
C LYS A 41 16.19 -16.55 -11.48
N ASN A 42 15.02 -16.34 -12.08
CA ASN A 42 14.88 -15.67 -13.38
C ASN A 42 14.51 -14.19 -13.24
N SER A 43 14.76 -13.59 -12.07
CA SER A 43 14.43 -12.19 -11.79
C SER A 43 15.65 -11.35 -11.47
N SER A 44 15.62 -10.11 -11.93
CA SER A 44 16.52 -9.07 -11.45
C SER A 44 16.00 -8.52 -10.13
N ARG A 45 16.87 -8.51 -9.12
CA ARG A 45 16.56 -7.95 -7.80
C ARG A 45 17.09 -6.54 -7.67
N TYR A 46 16.22 -5.61 -7.28
CA TYR A 46 16.54 -4.21 -6.99
C TYR A 46 16.23 -3.88 -5.54
N GLU A 47 17.15 -3.19 -4.88
CA GLU A 47 16.94 -2.67 -3.53
C GLU A 47 16.46 -1.22 -3.61
N LEU A 48 15.31 -0.94 -3.01
CA LEU A 48 14.66 0.36 -3.06
C LEU A 48 15.00 1.12 -1.78
N LYS A 49 15.50 2.34 -1.93
CA LYS A 49 15.88 3.18 -0.80
C LYS A 49 14.65 3.91 -0.29
N LYS A 50 14.31 3.72 0.98
CA LYS A 50 13.30 4.58 1.59
C LYS A 50 13.83 6.02 1.66
N PRO A 51 13.07 7.04 1.22
CA PRO A 51 13.50 8.43 1.32
C PRO A 51 13.73 8.78 2.80
N ALA A 52 14.92 9.31 3.11
CA ALA A 52 15.25 9.75 4.47
C ALA A 52 14.42 10.99 4.88
N TRP A 53 14.06 11.83 3.90
CA TRP A 53 13.27 13.04 4.08
C TRP A 53 12.17 13.07 3.01
N GLN A 54 10.92 12.94 3.44
CA GLN A 54 9.76 12.85 2.54
C GLN A 54 9.36 14.18 1.89
N PHE A 55 9.99 15.29 2.27
CA PHE A 55 9.67 16.65 1.82
C PHE A 55 10.40 17.11 0.56
N THR A 56 11.44 16.39 0.13
CA THR A 56 12.18 16.76 -1.08
C THR A 56 11.87 15.78 -2.19
N GLU A 57 11.37 16.27 -3.31
CA GLU A 57 11.09 15.49 -4.51
C GLU A 57 12.27 14.61 -4.93
N LYS A 58 13.49 15.14 -4.86
CA LYS A 58 14.74 14.41 -5.19
C LYS A 58 15.00 13.19 -4.31
N ALA A 59 14.45 13.12 -3.10
CA ALA A 59 14.64 11.97 -2.21
C ALA A 59 13.97 10.69 -2.75
N TYR A 60 13.00 10.84 -3.66
CA TYR A 60 12.31 9.73 -4.31
C TYR A 60 13.00 9.29 -5.62
N GLN A 61 14.08 9.94 -6.06
CA GLN A 61 14.79 9.55 -7.29
C GLN A 61 15.80 8.45 -7.00
N GLN A 62 15.83 7.41 -7.84
CA GLN A 62 16.63 6.21 -7.60
C GLN A 62 17.14 5.58 -8.90
N GLN A 63 18.35 5.02 -8.86
CA GLN A 63 18.89 4.19 -9.93
C GLN A 63 18.68 2.71 -9.60
N LEU A 64 18.05 1.96 -10.51
CA LEU A 64 17.71 0.54 -10.38
C LEU A 64 18.34 -0.25 -11.53
N GLY A 65 19.62 -0.59 -11.39
CA GLY A 65 20.38 -1.22 -12.48
C GLY A 65 20.37 -0.33 -13.74
N PRO A 66 19.86 -0.79 -14.90
CA PRO A 66 19.77 0.03 -16.11
C PRO A 66 18.58 1.01 -16.11
N PHE A 67 17.64 0.86 -15.18
CA PHE A 67 16.47 1.73 -15.04
C PHE A 67 16.74 2.87 -14.06
N SER A 68 16.03 3.99 -14.22
CA SER A 68 16.04 5.07 -13.23
C SER A 68 14.65 5.64 -13.00
N ILE A 69 14.38 5.99 -11.74
CA ILE A 69 13.21 6.74 -11.31
C ILE A 69 13.62 8.21 -11.23
N ALA A 70 13.00 9.05 -12.04
CA ALA A 70 13.33 10.46 -12.17
C ALA A 70 12.06 11.33 -12.22
N SER A 71 12.27 12.65 -12.34
CA SER A 71 11.19 13.65 -12.46
C SER A 71 10.11 13.54 -11.37
N THR A 72 10.51 13.07 -10.19
CA THR A 72 9.60 12.81 -9.08
C THR A 72 8.95 14.11 -8.62
N GLN A 73 7.64 14.09 -8.42
CA GLN A 73 6.85 15.20 -7.90
C GLN A 73 5.93 14.64 -6.84
N VAL A 74 5.80 15.35 -5.71
CA VAL A 74 4.91 14.93 -4.62
C VAL A 74 4.20 16.18 -4.10
N SER A 75 2.89 16.21 -4.22
CA SER A 75 2.11 17.33 -3.70
C SER A 75 2.12 17.33 -2.18
N TRP A 76 1.91 18.51 -1.60
CA TRP A 76 1.52 18.63 -0.20
C TRP A 76 0.19 17.89 0.03
N GLN A 77 0.02 17.41 1.25
CA GLN A 77 -1.25 16.88 1.71
C GLN A 77 -2.25 18.02 1.82
N ASN A 78 -3.39 17.85 1.16
CA ASN A 78 -4.53 18.75 1.32
C ASN A 78 -5.65 17.99 2.03
N THR A 79 -6.01 18.48 3.22
CA THR A 79 -7.20 18.04 3.95
C THR A 79 -8.29 19.06 3.74
N THR A 80 -9.37 18.67 3.07
CA THR A 80 -10.58 19.48 2.98
C THR A 80 -11.57 18.97 4.02
N GLN A 81 -11.96 19.82 4.96
CA GLN A 81 -13.25 19.66 5.62
C GLN A 81 -14.30 20.09 4.61
N SER A 82 -14.79 19.14 3.82
CA SER A 82 -15.95 19.41 2.97
C SER A 82 -17.18 19.47 3.86
N SER A 83 -18.06 20.46 3.64
CA SER A 83 -19.42 20.32 4.16
C SER A 83 -20.05 19.08 3.53
N PRO A 84 -20.87 18.29 4.27
CA PRO A 84 -21.37 16.99 3.80
C PRO A 84 -22.10 17.14 2.46
N GLY A 85 -21.38 16.81 1.39
CA GLY A 85 -21.91 16.75 0.04
C GLY A 85 -22.56 15.39 -0.13
N LEU A 86 -23.89 15.37 -0.14
CA LEU A 86 -24.70 14.18 -0.36
C LEU A 86 -24.27 13.43 -1.63
N MET A 87 -23.44 12.39 -1.50
CA MET A 87 -23.23 11.41 -2.57
C MET A 87 -24.38 10.40 -2.53
N SER A 88 -25.54 10.83 -3.03
CA SER A 88 -26.70 9.96 -3.24
C SER A 88 -26.47 9.10 -4.48
N SER A 89 -25.99 7.87 -4.29
CA SER A 89 -26.17 6.78 -5.26
C SER A 89 -27.67 6.59 -5.50
N GLY A 90 -28.20 7.06 -6.65
CA GLY A 90 -29.60 6.77 -7.00
C GLY A 90 -30.33 7.60 -8.04
N ILE A 91 -29.68 8.40 -8.91
CA ILE A 91 -30.41 9.08 -10.00
C ILE A 91 -29.70 8.84 -11.35
N PRO A 92 -30.34 8.14 -12.31
CA PRO A 92 -29.83 8.01 -13.66
C PRO A 92 -30.07 9.32 -14.40
N GLY A 93 -28.99 10.04 -14.67
CA GLY A 93 -29.00 11.18 -15.58
C GLY A 93 -28.23 12.37 -15.06
N GLN A 94 -27.35 12.88 -15.92
CA GLN A 94 -26.61 14.14 -15.80
C GLN A 94 -25.38 14.11 -14.88
N GLN A 95 -24.20 13.82 -15.44
CA GLN A 95 -23.38 14.81 -16.15
C GLN A 95 -22.12 14.10 -16.65
N GLN A 96 -21.97 14.00 -17.96
CA GLN A 96 -20.70 13.61 -18.60
C GLN A 96 -19.69 14.73 -18.37
N GLN A 97 -18.96 14.64 -17.26
CA GLN A 97 -17.71 15.35 -17.07
C GLN A 97 -16.53 14.48 -17.55
N PRO A 98 -15.41 15.09 -18.01
CA PRO A 98 -14.31 14.39 -18.65
C PRO A 98 -13.83 13.21 -17.79
N LYS A 99 -13.43 12.11 -18.44
CA LYS A 99 -12.90 10.87 -17.83
C LYS A 99 -11.70 11.18 -16.93
N SER A 100 -11.97 11.62 -15.71
CA SER A 100 -10.97 11.89 -14.69
C SER A 100 -10.66 10.58 -13.97
N LEU A 101 -9.43 10.44 -13.49
CA LEU A 101 -9.00 9.30 -12.68
C LEU A 101 -9.90 9.10 -11.43
N PHE A 102 -10.61 10.15 -11.02
CA PHE A 102 -11.64 10.15 -9.98
C PHE A 102 -12.93 9.43 -10.41
N ASN A 103 -13.42 9.64 -11.65
CA ASN A 103 -14.58 8.91 -12.18
C ASN A 103 -14.29 7.41 -12.30
N PHE A 104 -13.04 7.05 -12.60
CA PHE A 104 -12.62 5.66 -12.65
C PHE A 104 -12.61 4.97 -11.28
N ILE A 105 -12.17 5.69 -10.23
CA ILE A 105 -12.27 5.20 -8.85
C ILE A 105 -13.75 5.09 -8.43
N LEU A 106 -14.60 6.03 -8.86
CA LEU A 106 -16.04 6.01 -8.61
C LEU A 106 -16.79 4.90 -9.35
N ASP A 107 -16.43 4.61 -10.60
CA ASP A 107 -17.02 3.53 -11.40
C ASP A 107 -16.71 2.16 -10.76
N ASP A 108 -15.47 1.97 -10.25
CA ASP A 108 -15.08 0.75 -9.51
C ASP A 108 -15.83 0.60 -8.17
N LEU A 109 -16.16 1.72 -7.52
CA LEU A 109 -16.92 1.74 -6.27
C LEU A 109 -18.41 1.44 -6.45
N THR A 110 -19.00 1.88 -7.57
CA THR A 110 -20.44 1.79 -7.82
C THR A 110 -20.88 0.42 -8.35
N ASP A 111 -20.01 -0.34 -9.00
CA ASP A 111 -20.32 -1.68 -9.51
C ASP A 111 -20.52 -2.74 -8.40
N ASN A 112 -20.20 -2.44 -7.13
CA ASN A 112 -20.11 -3.45 -6.05
C ASN A 112 -20.91 -3.17 -4.76
N GLN A 113 -21.79 -2.16 -4.71
CA GLN A 113 -22.57 -1.86 -3.49
C GLN A 113 -24.07 -1.84 -3.72
N SER A 114 -24.73 -2.99 -3.50
CA SER A 114 -26.15 -3.06 -3.20
C SER A 114 -26.37 -2.92 -1.68
N ASP A 115 -27.17 -1.93 -1.30
CA ASP A 115 -27.93 -1.81 -0.04
C ASP A 115 -27.33 -1.19 1.23
N PHE A 116 -26.24 -0.41 1.20
CA PHE A 116 -25.86 0.43 2.36
C PHE A 116 -25.47 1.86 1.96
N VAL A 117 -26.33 2.83 2.31
CA VAL A 117 -26.02 4.27 2.17
C VAL A 117 -25.17 4.70 3.37
N LYS A 118 -23.89 4.31 3.39
CA LYS A 118 -22.89 4.99 4.21
C LYS A 118 -22.45 6.24 3.45
N GLN A 119 -22.63 7.41 4.05
CA GLN A 119 -22.12 8.67 3.49
C GLN A 119 -20.60 8.70 3.66
N MET A 120 -19.88 8.77 2.54
CA MET A 120 -18.43 8.83 2.49
C MET A 120 -17.99 10.26 2.16
N GLU A 121 -17.08 10.81 2.95
CA GLU A 121 -16.54 12.14 2.73
C GLU A 121 -15.06 12.07 2.33
N GLU A 122 -14.68 12.71 1.21
CA GLU A 122 -13.27 12.91 0.85
C GLU A 122 -12.62 13.84 1.87
N THR A 123 -11.87 13.25 2.80
CA THR A 123 -11.27 14.01 3.90
C THR A 123 -9.85 14.49 3.55
N GLY A 124 -9.18 13.80 2.63
CA GLY A 124 -7.92 14.30 2.10
C GLY A 124 -7.38 13.56 0.88
N LYS A 125 -6.48 14.26 0.20
CA LYS A 125 -5.83 13.78 -1.03
C LYS A 125 -4.37 14.19 -1.11
N ARG A 126 -3.62 13.42 -1.88
CA ARG A 126 -2.23 13.71 -2.24
C ARG A 126 -1.91 13.15 -3.61
N ASP A 127 -1.25 13.95 -4.43
CA ASP A 127 -0.83 13.57 -5.77
C ASP A 127 0.68 13.31 -5.77
N PHE A 128 1.11 12.33 -6.58
CA PHE A 128 2.52 12.13 -6.87
C PHE A 128 2.71 11.66 -8.31
N ALA A 129 3.87 11.99 -8.88
CA ALA A 129 4.23 11.60 -10.23
C ALA A 129 5.73 11.27 -10.32
N PHE A 130 6.10 10.43 -11.27
CA PHE A 130 7.48 10.10 -11.56
C PHE A 130 7.60 9.45 -12.95
N ASP A 131 8.81 9.48 -13.50
CA ASP A 131 9.16 8.82 -14.74
C ASP A 131 10.04 7.61 -14.48
N VAL A 132 9.80 6.51 -15.21
CA VAL A 132 10.73 5.38 -15.30
C VAL A 132 11.46 5.47 -16.62
N ASN A 133 12.78 5.64 -16.54
CA ASN A 133 13.67 5.75 -17.69
C ASN A 133 14.52 4.49 -17.85
N PHE A 134 14.87 4.18 -19.09
CA PHE A 134 15.86 3.18 -19.47
C PHE A 134 16.81 3.78 -20.50
N ALA A 135 18.12 3.65 -20.28
CA ALA A 135 19.14 4.21 -21.18
C ALA A 135 18.91 5.71 -21.53
N GLY A 136 18.39 6.48 -20.58
CA GLY A 136 18.11 7.92 -20.75
C GLY A 136 16.80 8.25 -21.48
N GLN A 137 16.00 7.25 -21.89
CA GLN A 137 14.69 7.44 -22.50
C GLN A 137 13.58 7.11 -21.50
N THR A 138 12.54 7.94 -21.44
CA THR A 138 11.36 7.67 -20.62
C THR A 138 10.51 6.59 -21.25
N LEU A 139 10.34 5.47 -20.54
CA LEU A 139 9.51 4.35 -20.97
C LEU A 139 8.10 4.40 -20.35
N VAL A 140 7.98 4.91 -19.12
CA VAL A 140 6.71 5.03 -18.42
C VAL A 140 6.63 6.36 -17.68
N GLN A 141 5.55 7.11 -17.93
CA GLN A 141 5.20 8.30 -17.15
C GLN A 141 4.07 7.95 -16.19
N THR A 142 4.27 8.23 -14.91
CA THR A 142 3.33 7.82 -13.86
C THR A 142 2.72 9.03 -13.19
N HIS A 143 1.40 9.03 -13.08
CA HIS A 143 0.64 10.03 -12.31
C HIS A 143 -0.33 9.31 -11.39
N CYS A 144 -0.19 9.55 -10.09
CA CYS A 144 -0.96 8.89 -9.05
C CYS A 144 -1.66 9.89 -8.14
N ARG A 145 -2.79 9.47 -7.60
CA ARG A 145 -3.54 10.15 -6.54
C ARG A 145 -3.87 9.16 -5.44
N ILE A 146 -3.56 9.57 -4.22
CA ILE A 146 -4.02 8.91 -3.01
C ILE A 146 -5.22 9.70 -2.47
N MET A 147 -6.26 9.00 -2.03
CA MET A 147 -7.43 9.59 -1.36
C MET A 147 -7.79 8.76 -0.14
N TYR A 148 -8.25 9.40 0.93
CA TYR A 148 -8.88 8.68 2.04
C TYR A 148 -10.26 9.22 2.32
N LEU A 149 -11.15 8.29 2.66
CA LEU A 149 -12.53 8.56 2.97
C LEU A 149 -12.81 8.18 4.43
N ASN A 150 -13.48 9.07 5.14
CA ASN A 150 -14.03 8.81 6.45
C ASN A 150 -15.52 8.46 6.30
N ALA A 151 -16.01 7.52 7.12
CA ALA A 151 -17.45 7.39 7.27
C ALA A 151 -17.94 8.49 8.21
N VAL A 152 -18.98 9.21 7.78
CA VAL A 152 -19.69 10.15 8.64
C VAL A 152 -21.02 9.50 9.03
N THR A 153 -21.23 9.29 10.33
CA THR A 153 -22.54 8.85 10.83
C THR A 153 -23.30 10.09 11.31
N GLU A 154 -24.33 10.50 10.57
CA GLU A 154 -25.19 11.61 10.97
C GLU A 154 -26.33 11.11 11.87
N PHE A 155 -26.39 11.57 13.13
CA PHE A 155 -27.56 11.40 13.98
C PHE A 155 -28.44 12.65 13.90
N ARG A 156 -29.67 12.52 13.40
CA ARG A 156 -30.68 13.58 13.45
C ARG A 156 -31.58 13.35 14.67
N ASN A 157 -31.51 14.23 15.66
CA ASN A 157 -32.48 14.25 16.75
C ASN A 157 -33.79 14.87 16.23
N SER A 158 -34.90 14.14 16.33
CA SER A 158 -36.20 14.56 15.78
C SER A 158 -36.83 15.75 16.50
N GLU A 159 -36.32 16.14 17.67
CA GLU A 159 -36.93 17.16 18.52
C GLU A 159 -36.23 18.53 18.52
N ASN A 160 -34.99 18.65 18.04
CA ASN A 160 -34.29 19.94 17.91
C ASN A 160 -33.33 19.91 16.71
N SER A 161 -33.69 20.65 15.66
CA SER A 161 -33.14 20.56 14.31
C SER A 161 -31.76 21.21 14.08
N GLU A 162 -30.90 21.37 15.08
CA GLU A 162 -29.66 22.17 14.89
C GLU A 162 -28.36 21.63 15.49
N GLN A 163 -28.31 20.40 16.03
CA GLN A 163 -27.03 19.80 16.42
C GLN A 163 -26.70 18.52 15.67
N VAL A 164 -25.86 18.68 14.65
CA VAL A 164 -25.09 17.61 14.02
C VAL A 164 -23.92 17.30 14.97
N VAL A 165 -23.96 16.15 15.63
CA VAL A 165 -22.83 15.65 16.41
C VAL A 165 -22.18 14.53 15.59
N SER A 166 -21.05 14.84 14.95
CA SER A 166 -20.18 13.83 14.33
C SER A 166 -19.34 13.20 15.43
N THR A 167 -19.55 11.92 15.73
CA THR A 167 -18.91 11.27 16.89
C THR A 167 -17.72 10.37 16.58
N ASP A 168 -17.48 9.97 15.33
CA ASP A 168 -16.30 9.13 15.01
C ASP A 168 -15.74 9.44 13.63
N GLN A 169 -14.58 10.10 13.57
CA GLN A 169 -13.79 10.26 12.35
C GLN A 169 -12.82 9.09 12.21
N GLN A 170 -13.35 7.87 12.10
CA GLN A 170 -12.50 6.71 11.81
C GLN A 170 -12.35 6.57 10.29
N ARG A 171 -11.09 6.52 9.85
CA ARG A 171 -10.76 6.27 8.45
C ARG A 171 -11.26 4.90 8.04
N GLU A 172 -12.19 4.87 7.09
CA GLU A 172 -12.84 3.64 6.62
C GLU A 172 -12.22 3.14 5.32
N HIS A 173 -11.77 4.05 4.46
CA HIS A 173 -11.18 3.69 3.17
C HIS A 173 -9.92 4.49 2.84
N SER A 174 -9.01 3.85 2.11
CA SER A 174 -7.95 4.50 1.34
C SER A 174 -7.90 3.96 -0.07
N TYR A 175 -7.64 4.85 -1.02
CA TYR A 175 -7.54 4.55 -2.43
C TYR A 175 -6.24 5.07 -3.00
N LEU A 176 -5.64 4.28 -3.89
CA LEU A 176 -4.66 4.72 -4.86
C LEU A 176 -5.25 4.56 -6.25
N GLY A 177 -5.22 5.61 -7.07
CA GLY A 177 -5.40 5.47 -8.51
C GLY A 177 -4.20 6.04 -9.23
N CYS A 178 -3.65 5.30 -10.18
CA CYS A 178 -2.55 5.76 -11.03
C CYS A 178 -2.85 5.55 -12.51
N SER A 179 -2.37 6.49 -13.32
CA SER A 179 -2.19 6.36 -14.77
C SER A 179 -0.72 6.11 -15.06
N LEU A 180 -0.40 5.02 -15.75
CA LEU A 180 0.95 4.64 -16.15
C LEU A 180 0.98 4.64 -17.69
N ASN A 181 1.41 5.77 -18.24
CA ASN A 181 1.44 5.98 -19.68
C ASN A 181 2.72 5.37 -20.26
N THR A 182 2.57 4.38 -21.13
CA THR A 182 3.66 3.86 -21.96
C THR A 182 3.54 4.43 -23.38
N THR A 183 4.51 4.13 -24.25
CA THR A 183 4.45 4.53 -25.67
C THR A 183 3.28 3.89 -26.44
N SER A 184 2.76 2.75 -25.97
CA SER A 184 1.78 1.94 -26.70
C SER A 184 0.39 1.94 -26.07
N GLN A 185 0.26 2.19 -24.77
CA GLN A 185 -1.01 2.16 -24.06
C GLN A 185 -0.92 2.87 -22.70
N ASN A 186 -2.08 3.26 -22.17
CA ASN A 186 -2.21 3.70 -20.79
C ASN A 186 -2.65 2.53 -19.91
N TRP A 187 -1.95 2.34 -18.80
CA TRP A 187 -2.34 1.41 -17.75
C TRP A 187 -2.90 2.14 -16.54
N GLN A 188 -3.81 1.49 -15.86
CA GLN A 188 -4.46 1.98 -14.67
C GLN A 188 -4.17 1.03 -13.52
N LEU A 189 -3.54 1.55 -12.48
CA LEU A 189 -3.33 0.85 -11.22
C LEU A 189 -4.34 1.37 -10.20
N VAL A 190 -5.12 0.47 -9.60
CA VAL A 190 -6.04 0.78 -8.50
C VAL A 190 -5.62 -0.01 -7.27
N VAL A 191 -5.65 0.66 -6.12
CA VAL A 191 -5.62 0.01 -4.81
C VAL A 191 -6.80 0.51 -4.01
N GLU A 192 -7.54 -0.41 -3.42
CA GLU A 192 -8.57 -0.14 -2.42
C GLU A 192 -8.18 -0.85 -1.14
N THR A 193 -8.07 -0.10 -0.05
CA THR A 193 -7.94 -0.66 1.30
C THR A 193 -9.11 -0.22 2.14
N LYS A 194 -9.90 -1.18 2.65
CA LYS A 194 -10.99 -0.92 3.59
C LYS A 194 -10.55 -1.29 4.99
N HIS A 195 -11.10 -0.59 5.98
CA HIS A 195 -10.93 -1.00 7.37
C HIS A 195 -11.44 -2.44 7.56
N ASN A 196 -10.61 -3.28 8.19
CA ASN A 196 -10.88 -4.71 8.42
C ASN A 196 -11.10 -5.59 7.18
N ALA A 197 -10.71 -5.15 5.97
CA ALA A 197 -10.73 -5.98 4.77
C ALA A 197 -9.33 -6.10 4.15
N GLN A 198 -9.13 -7.15 3.35
CA GLN A 198 -7.93 -7.27 2.54
C GLN A 198 -7.89 -6.19 1.46
N ALA A 199 -6.69 -5.65 1.20
CA ALA A 199 -6.49 -4.72 0.10
C ALA A 199 -6.79 -5.39 -1.24
N ARG A 200 -7.52 -4.69 -2.10
CA ARG A 200 -7.75 -5.08 -3.49
C ARG A 200 -6.84 -4.26 -4.37
N MET A 201 -6.15 -4.92 -5.29
CA MET A 201 -5.18 -4.27 -6.17
C MET A 201 -5.36 -4.80 -7.59
N GLN A 202 -5.40 -3.91 -8.57
CA GLN A 202 -5.55 -4.28 -9.98
C GLN A 202 -4.69 -3.38 -10.86
N LEU A 203 -4.02 -3.97 -11.84
CA LEU A 203 -3.38 -3.26 -12.95
C LEU A 203 -4.09 -3.66 -14.24
N ARG A 204 -4.63 -2.69 -14.98
CA ARG A 204 -5.36 -2.97 -16.23
C ARG A 204 -5.07 -1.92 -17.31
N SER A 205 -5.19 -2.33 -18.56
CA SER A 205 -5.33 -1.46 -19.72
C SER A 205 -6.64 -1.81 -20.43
N ASP A 206 -6.95 -1.09 -21.51
CA ASP A 206 -8.13 -1.40 -22.34
C ASP A 206 -8.09 -2.82 -22.95
N ARG A 207 -6.91 -3.46 -23.00
CA ARG A 207 -6.71 -4.75 -23.68
C ARG A 207 -6.36 -5.89 -22.73
N GLN A 208 -5.85 -5.58 -21.55
CA GLN A 208 -5.21 -6.57 -20.68
C GLN A 208 -5.46 -6.24 -19.21
N SER A 209 -5.53 -7.27 -18.37
CA SER A 209 -5.52 -7.10 -16.92
C SER A 209 -4.49 -8.03 -16.31
N VAL A 210 -3.79 -7.52 -15.31
CA VAL A 210 -2.74 -8.20 -14.56
C VAL A 210 -3.19 -8.26 -13.11
N GLN A 211 -3.05 -9.43 -12.51
CA GLN A 211 -3.45 -9.66 -11.12
C GLN A 211 -2.35 -9.19 -10.18
N ILE A 212 -2.73 -8.48 -9.12
CA ILE A 212 -1.83 -8.09 -8.04
C ILE A 212 -2.34 -8.74 -6.76
N ASN A 213 -1.58 -9.71 -6.26
CA ASN A 213 -1.91 -10.45 -5.06
C ASN A 213 -1.12 -9.88 -3.88
N ALA A 214 -1.83 -9.56 -2.79
CA ALA A 214 -1.20 -9.22 -1.52
C ALA A 214 -0.50 -10.47 -0.95
N VAL A 215 0.71 -10.29 -0.45
CA VAL A 215 1.43 -11.31 0.32
C VAL A 215 1.40 -10.91 1.78
N THR A 216 0.97 -11.84 2.62
CA THR A 216 0.91 -11.68 4.08
C THR A 216 2.00 -12.47 4.79
N ASP A 217 2.48 -13.53 4.15
CA ASP A 217 3.54 -14.36 4.69
C ASP A 217 4.86 -13.60 4.74
N ARG A 218 5.60 -13.81 5.82
CA ARG A 218 6.89 -13.16 6.06
C ARG A 218 7.93 -14.20 6.42
N LEU A 219 9.07 -14.11 5.77
CA LEU A 219 10.28 -14.80 6.17
C LEU A 219 11.16 -13.83 6.96
N GLU A 220 11.67 -14.26 8.10
CA GLU A 220 12.61 -13.52 8.94
C GLU A 220 13.96 -14.26 8.95
N LEU A 221 15.04 -13.51 8.80
CA LEU A 221 16.40 -14.05 8.89
C LEU A 221 16.83 -14.00 10.35
N ILE A 222 16.88 -15.16 11.00
CA ILE A 222 17.31 -15.30 12.38
C ILE A 222 18.44 -16.32 12.43
N ASN A 223 19.58 -15.96 13.04
CA ASN A 223 20.76 -16.82 13.12
C ASN A 223 21.20 -17.40 11.74
N ASN A 224 21.17 -16.56 10.70
CA ASN A 224 21.45 -16.92 9.30
C ASN A 224 20.51 -17.99 8.69
N GLN A 225 19.32 -18.19 9.25
CA GLN A 225 18.30 -19.07 8.69
C GLN A 225 16.99 -18.30 8.46
N TRP A 226 16.36 -18.53 7.31
CA TRP A 226 15.04 -18.00 7.01
C TRP A 226 13.99 -18.85 7.73
N VAL A 227 13.24 -18.22 8.62
CA VAL A 227 12.15 -18.83 9.37
C VAL A 227 10.86 -18.06 9.11
N GLN A 228 9.71 -18.74 9.24
CA GLN A 228 8.42 -18.06 9.15
C GLN A 228 8.27 -17.09 10.33
N GLY A 229 8.04 -15.82 9.99
CA GLY A 229 7.78 -14.77 10.95
C GLY A 229 6.38 -14.90 11.57
N PRO A 230 6.13 -14.23 12.70
CA PRO A 230 4.83 -14.26 13.35
C PRO A 230 3.73 -13.63 12.47
N GLY A 231 2.59 -14.32 12.36
CA GLY A 231 1.41 -13.89 11.58
C GLY A 231 0.61 -12.73 12.17
N TRP A 232 0.95 -12.26 13.39
CA TRP A 232 0.36 -11.06 14.00
C TRP A 232 1.07 -9.76 13.58
N GLY A 233 2.04 -9.86 12.66
CA GLY A 233 2.71 -8.72 12.05
C GLY A 233 1.82 -7.92 11.10
N ARG A 234 2.45 -7.22 10.17
CA ARG A 234 1.76 -6.35 9.21
C ARG A 234 0.79 -7.16 8.34
N GLN A 235 -0.39 -6.60 8.07
CA GLN A 235 -1.41 -7.27 7.24
C GLN A 235 -0.96 -7.52 5.78
N ILE A 236 0.00 -6.74 5.26
CA ILE A 236 0.58 -6.92 3.93
C ILE A 236 2.09 -6.69 4.05
N THR A 237 2.86 -7.72 3.73
CA THR A 237 4.33 -7.76 3.79
C THR A 237 4.94 -7.55 2.41
N GLY A 238 4.17 -7.84 1.35
CA GLY A 238 4.56 -7.59 -0.03
C GLY A 238 3.41 -7.76 -1.02
N VAL A 239 3.74 -7.71 -2.31
CA VAL A 239 2.82 -7.99 -3.42
C VAL A 239 3.50 -8.83 -4.50
N ILE A 240 2.71 -9.62 -5.20
CA ILE A 240 3.11 -10.36 -6.40
C ILE A 240 2.22 -9.95 -7.56
N ILE A 241 2.84 -9.53 -8.66
CA ILE A 241 2.17 -9.17 -9.91
C ILE A 241 2.29 -10.35 -10.87
N SER A 242 1.15 -10.89 -11.32
CA SER A 242 1.09 -12.05 -12.20
C SER A 242 0.25 -11.78 -13.44
N ALA A 243 0.76 -12.20 -14.60
CA ALA A 243 0.06 -12.19 -15.88
C ALA A 243 0.07 -13.61 -16.45
N ASN A 244 -1.08 -14.09 -16.93
CA ASN A 244 -1.21 -15.45 -17.48
C ASN A 244 -0.65 -16.55 -16.55
N GLN A 245 -0.92 -16.42 -15.24
CA GLN A 245 -0.42 -17.33 -14.18
C GLN A 245 1.11 -17.34 -13.99
N LEU A 246 1.86 -16.44 -14.64
CA LEU A 246 3.30 -16.28 -14.46
C LEU A 246 3.59 -15.00 -13.67
N GLN A 247 4.46 -15.11 -12.65
CA GLN A 247 4.94 -13.98 -11.89
C GLN A 247 5.80 -13.07 -12.77
N GLN A 248 5.40 -11.81 -12.88
CA GLN A 248 6.10 -10.79 -13.68
C GLN A 248 6.95 -9.91 -12.78
N ALA A 249 6.45 -9.61 -11.57
CA ALA A 249 7.18 -8.85 -10.58
C ALA A 249 6.72 -9.19 -9.17
N ALA A 250 7.57 -8.90 -8.18
CA ALA A 250 7.22 -8.98 -6.78
C ALA A 250 7.88 -7.84 -6.00
N LEU A 251 7.23 -7.39 -4.93
CA LEU A 251 7.74 -6.33 -4.06
C LEU A 251 7.58 -6.77 -2.60
N ALA A 252 8.68 -6.76 -1.85
CA ALA A 252 8.65 -6.82 -0.39
C ALA A 252 8.71 -5.40 0.17
N PHE A 253 7.71 -5.03 0.99
CA PHE A 253 7.68 -3.73 1.67
C PHE A 253 8.60 -3.69 2.89
N GLU A 254 8.90 -4.86 3.46
CA GLU A 254 9.67 -5.03 4.69
C GLU A 254 11.10 -5.53 4.42
N GLY A 255 11.87 -5.59 5.50
CA GLY A 255 13.27 -5.98 5.54
C GLY A 255 14.18 -4.82 5.91
N LYS A 256 15.49 -5.06 5.82
CA LYS A 256 16.50 -4.00 5.97
C LYS A 256 16.28 -2.88 4.95
N VAL A 257 15.89 -3.26 3.73
CA VAL A 257 15.43 -2.38 2.65
C VAL A 257 14.30 -3.06 1.88
N PRO A 258 13.30 -2.30 1.37
CA PRO A 258 12.34 -2.85 0.43
C PRO A 258 13.04 -3.41 -0.81
N ARG A 259 12.51 -4.51 -1.33
CA ARG A 259 13.11 -5.26 -2.44
C ARG A 259 12.09 -5.50 -3.54
N LEU A 260 12.51 -5.26 -4.77
CA LEU A 260 11.75 -5.49 -5.99
C LEU A 260 12.42 -6.58 -6.81
N TRP A 261 11.62 -7.53 -7.29
CA TRP A 261 12.03 -8.54 -8.27
C TRP A 261 11.25 -8.31 -9.55
N VAL A 262 11.93 -8.32 -10.70
CA VAL A 262 11.31 -8.18 -12.02
C VAL A 262 11.84 -9.29 -12.92
N HIS A 263 10.93 -9.97 -13.62
CA HIS A 263 11.27 -11.09 -14.50
C HIS A 263 12.20 -10.64 -15.63
N GLN A 264 13.35 -11.31 -15.79
CA GLN A 264 14.42 -10.91 -16.71
C GLN A 264 14.08 -11.10 -18.18
N GLN A 265 13.19 -12.04 -18.50
CA GLN A 265 12.82 -12.34 -19.88
C GLN A 265 11.74 -11.38 -20.43
N ALA A 266 11.19 -10.50 -19.58
CA ALA A 266 10.26 -9.47 -20.02
C ALA A 266 11.01 -8.39 -20.83
N THR A 267 10.31 -7.73 -21.76
CA THR A 267 10.89 -6.63 -22.54
C THR A 267 11.23 -5.44 -21.64
N ASP A 268 12.14 -4.54 -22.05
CA ASP A 268 12.48 -3.36 -21.24
C ASP A 268 11.25 -2.49 -20.92
N ALA A 269 10.28 -2.42 -21.85
CA ALA A 269 9.02 -1.72 -21.64
C ALA A 269 8.14 -2.40 -20.58
N ASP A 270 8.03 -3.73 -20.61
CA ASP A 270 7.28 -4.49 -19.62
C ASP A 270 7.94 -4.43 -18.25
N GLN A 271 9.28 -4.53 -18.20
CA GLN A 271 10.05 -4.35 -16.96
C GLN A 271 9.84 -2.95 -16.39
N ALA A 272 9.90 -1.90 -17.22
CA ALA A 272 9.65 -0.52 -16.79
C ALA A 272 8.22 -0.34 -16.27
N LEU A 273 7.21 -0.97 -16.89
CA LEU A 273 5.84 -0.98 -16.39
C LEU A 273 5.74 -1.66 -15.03
N MET A 274 6.37 -2.82 -14.84
CA MET A 274 6.39 -3.51 -13.56
C MET A 274 7.09 -2.69 -12.47
N ILE A 275 8.20 -2.04 -12.81
CA ILE A 275 8.90 -1.10 -11.91
C ILE A 275 7.98 0.07 -11.55
N ALA A 276 7.30 0.67 -12.52
CA ALA A 276 6.38 1.78 -12.28
C ALA A 276 5.19 1.38 -11.39
N ALA A 277 4.59 0.20 -11.63
CA ALA A 277 3.48 -0.30 -10.84
C ALA A 277 3.91 -0.60 -9.40
N THR A 278 5.00 -1.34 -9.21
CA THR A 278 5.52 -1.67 -7.87
C THR A 278 6.02 -0.45 -7.11
N TYR A 279 6.70 0.49 -7.79
CA TYR A 279 7.14 1.72 -7.15
C TYR A 279 5.97 2.63 -6.76
N SER A 280 4.89 2.67 -7.55
CA SER A 280 3.64 3.33 -7.18
C SER A 280 3.04 2.76 -5.90
N LEU A 281 3.03 1.43 -5.76
CA LEU A 281 2.56 0.75 -4.55
C LEU A 281 3.45 1.05 -3.34
N LEU A 282 4.77 1.14 -3.55
CA LEU A 282 5.71 1.49 -2.49
C LEU A 282 5.60 2.97 -2.06
N MET A 283 5.40 3.87 -3.01
CA MET A 283 5.11 5.27 -2.71
C MET A 283 3.79 5.40 -1.96
N TYR A 284 2.75 4.67 -2.39
CA TYR A 284 1.50 4.58 -1.64
C TYR A 284 1.75 4.08 -0.21
N ASP A 285 2.51 3.00 -0.02
CA ASP A 285 2.89 2.50 1.31
C ASP A 285 3.56 3.56 2.19
N TRP A 286 4.44 4.38 1.62
CA TRP A 286 5.17 5.42 2.34
C TRP A 286 4.32 6.65 2.66
N LEU A 287 3.52 7.11 1.69
CA LEU A 287 2.76 8.36 1.79
C LEU A 287 1.41 8.16 2.49
N ASP A 288 0.79 6.98 2.37
CA ASP A 288 -0.45 6.61 3.05
C ASP A 288 -0.27 6.48 4.57
N LYS A 289 0.93 6.04 4.99
CA LYS A 289 1.31 5.94 6.42
C LYS A 289 1.33 7.29 7.12
N GLU A 290 1.54 8.39 6.41
CA GLU A 290 1.49 9.73 6.99
C GLU A 290 0.05 10.12 7.42
N TRP A 291 -0.96 9.37 6.97
CA TRP A 291 -2.36 9.54 7.36
C TRP A 291 -2.84 8.52 8.40
N ARG A 292 -1.96 7.69 8.95
CA ARG A 292 -2.28 6.68 9.98
C ARG A 292 -1.72 7.10 11.33
#